data_AF-A0A1V8M5W5-F1
#
_entry.id   AF-A0A1V8M5W5-F1
#
_cell.length_a   1.000
_cell.length_b   1.000
_cell.length_c   1.000
_cell.angle_alpha   90.00
_cell.angle_beta   90.00
_cell.angle_gamma   90.00
#
_symmetry.space_group_name_H-M   'P 1'
#
loop_
_entity.id
_entity.type
_entity.pdbx_description
1 polymer ?
#
loop_
_entity_poly.entity_id
_entity_poly.type
_entity_poly.pdbx_seq_one_letter_code
_entity_poly.pdbx_strand_id
1 'polypeptide(L)'
;MIKKSLISASLITSIGFAGSAFAYNAGNVETTCKDPQFKTFSPEHKAEVDPESEISFTVSGYADPSTIKAAAKNVPLELNIVDKNSFYAVSAKLPASLTGKYARIHVSAHNTSECKAKDGWLIKIRDKATVSEDVATENAEETQ
;
A
#
# COMPACT_ATOMS: atom_id res chain seq x y z
N MET A 1 -2.51 85.94 8.26
CA MET A 1 -1.48 84.93 7.94
C MET A 1 -1.55 83.82 8.99
N ILE A 2 -1.93 82.59 8.64
CA ILE A 2 -1.61 81.34 9.35
C ILE A 2 -1.71 80.20 8.31
N LYS A 3 -0.73 79.31 8.36
CA LYS A 3 -0.38 78.28 7.36
C LYS A 3 -1.07 76.93 7.65
N LYS A 4 -1.39 76.22 6.57
CA LYS A 4 -1.54 74.76 6.34
C LYS A 4 -1.62 73.79 7.54
N SER A 5 -2.58 72.87 7.52
CA SER A 5 -2.29 71.43 7.56
C SER A 5 -3.47 70.58 7.07
N LEU A 6 -3.24 69.83 5.99
CA LEU A 6 -4.03 68.71 5.47
C LEU A 6 -3.35 67.44 5.96
N ILE A 7 -4.06 66.50 6.61
CA ILE A 7 -3.66 65.09 6.78
C ILE A 7 -4.92 64.24 7.05
N SER A 8 -5.15 63.24 6.18
CA SER A 8 -5.72 61.88 6.39
C SER A 8 -7.15 61.73 6.98
N ALA A 9 -8.04 60.86 6.50
CA ALA A 9 -7.82 59.51 5.98
C ALA A 9 -8.94 59.05 5.03
N SER A 10 -8.55 58.19 4.10
CA SER A 10 -9.33 57.49 3.08
C SER A 10 -10.44 56.59 3.65
N LEU A 11 -11.54 56.47 2.91
CA LEU A 11 -12.27 55.20 2.79
C LEU A 11 -12.89 55.10 1.38
N ILE A 12 -12.23 54.34 0.51
CA ILE A 12 -12.76 53.94 -0.80
C ILE A 12 -13.40 52.57 -0.60
N THR A 13 -14.73 52.49 -0.63
CA THR A 13 -15.45 51.22 -0.61
C THR A 13 -15.83 50.84 -2.03
N SER A 14 -14.98 50.07 -2.70
CA SER A 14 -15.25 49.47 -4.01
C SER A 14 -16.09 48.19 -3.83
N ILE A 15 -17.36 48.23 -4.22
CA ILE A 15 -18.20 47.03 -4.32
C ILE A 15 -17.89 46.35 -5.66
N GLY A 16 -17.23 45.20 -5.60
CA GLY A 16 -16.87 44.37 -6.75
C GLY A 16 -18.02 43.50 -7.27
N PHE A 17 -18.01 43.28 -8.58
CA PHE A 17 -18.94 42.49 -9.39
C PHE A 17 -19.04 41.02 -8.94
N ALA A 18 -20.26 40.50 -8.80
CA ALA A 18 -20.53 39.06 -8.72
C ALA A 18 -20.82 38.53 -10.14
N GLY A 19 -19.78 38.07 -10.83
CA GLY A 19 -19.93 37.29 -12.06
C GLY A 19 -20.30 35.85 -11.70
N SER A 20 -21.51 35.41 -12.05
CA SER A 20 -21.89 34.00 -11.96
C SER A 20 -21.20 33.21 -13.08
N ALA A 21 -20.09 32.55 -12.77
CA ALA A 21 -19.46 31.60 -13.68
C ALA A 21 -20.28 30.30 -13.69
N PHE A 22 -21.05 30.05 -14.75
CA PHE A 22 -21.64 28.74 -14.99
C PHE A 22 -20.53 27.80 -15.49
N ALA A 23 -20.06 26.92 -14.60
CA ALA A 23 -19.19 25.81 -14.99
C ALA A 23 -20.02 24.84 -15.85
N TYR A 24 -19.83 24.91 -17.17
CA TYR A 24 -20.30 23.92 -18.12
C TYR A 24 -19.59 22.59 -17.83
N ASN A 25 -20.23 21.73 -17.04
CA ASN A 25 -19.77 20.34 -16.88
C ASN A 25 -20.07 19.61 -18.18
N ALA A 26 -19.15 19.72 -19.15
CA ALA A 26 -19.10 18.81 -20.28
C ALA A 26 -19.11 17.39 -19.71
N GLY A 27 -20.16 16.63 -20.04
CA GLY A 27 -20.43 15.33 -19.47
C GLY A 27 -19.17 14.48 -19.45
N ASN A 28 -18.77 14.07 -18.25
CA ASN A 28 -17.79 13.01 -18.08
C ASN A 28 -18.37 11.79 -18.79
N VAL A 29 -17.76 11.40 -19.90
CA VAL A 29 -17.89 10.03 -20.39
C VAL A 29 -17.34 9.16 -19.27
N GLU A 30 -18.23 8.57 -18.46
CA GLU A 30 -17.85 7.53 -17.52
C GLU A 30 -17.32 6.36 -18.33
N THR A 31 -16.03 6.44 -18.65
CA THR A 31 -15.28 5.30 -19.16
C THR A 31 -15.37 4.31 -18.02
N THR A 32 -16.11 3.21 -18.21
CA THR A 32 -16.30 2.15 -17.21
C THR A 32 -14.95 1.47 -16.95
N CYS A 33 -14.12 2.16 -16.19
CA CYS A 33 -12.80 1.79 -15.76
C CYS A 33 -12.98 0.68 -14.72
N LYS A 34 -12.77 -0.57 -15.14
CA LYS A 34 -12.80 -1.70 -14.23
C LYS A 34 -11.45 -1.78 -13.52
N ASP A 35 -11.44 -1.29 -12.30
CA ASP A 35 -10.24 -1.35 -11.45
C ASP A 35 -9.87 -2.79 -11.12
N PRO A 36 -8.57 -3.13 -11.10
CA PRO A 36 -8.08 -4.36 -10.52
C PRO A 36 -8.56 -4.50 -9.05
N GLN A 37 -8.96 -5.71 -8.67
CA GLN A 37 -9.37 -6.00 -7.29
C GLN A 37 -8.40 -6.99 -6.67
N PHE A 38 -7.96 -6.71 -5.45
CA PHE A 38 -7.13 -7.61 -4.66
C PHE A 38 -8.00 -8.40 -3.68
N LYS A 39 -7.80 -9.72 -3.59
CA LYS A 39 -8.58 -10.61 -2.73
C LYS A 39 -7.69 -11.71 -2.13
N THR A 40 -8.27 -12.48 -1.20
CA THR A 40 -7.66 -13.67 -0.56
C THR A 40 -6.23 -13.41 -0.08
N PHE A 41 -6.07 -12.43 0.80
CA PHE A 41 -4.80 -12.15 1.46
C PHE A 41 -4.48 -13.28 2.44
N SER A 42 -3.37 -13.96 2.20
CA SER A 42 -2.81 -14.97 3.08
C SER A 42 -1.33 -14.64 3.29
N PRO A 43 -0.84 -14.54 4.53
CA PRO A 43 -1.55 -14.63 5.81
C PRO A 43 -2.60 -13.53 5.99
N GLU A 44 -3.58 -13.78 6.86
CA GLU A 44 -4.66 -12.82 7.16
C GLU A 44 -4.14 -11.50 7.76
N HIS A 45 -4.99 -10.48 7.76
CA HIS A 45 -4.66 -9.19 8.37
C HIS A 45 -4.34 -9.34 9.87
N LYS A 46 -3.15 -8.89 10.27
CA LYS A 46 -2.53 -9.02 11.60
C LYS A 46 -2.16 -10.45 12.02
N ALA A 47 -2.15 -11.40 11.08
CA ALA A 47 -1.63 -12.73 11.36
C ALA A 47 -0.14 -12.67 11.73
N GLU A 48 0.27 -13.64 12.56
CA GLU A 48 1.62 -13.77 13.06
C GLU A 48 2.36 -14.88 12.32
N VAL A 49 3.44 -14.51 11.61
CA VAL A 49 4.18 -15.41 10.73
C VAL A 49 5.67 -15.43 11.03
N ASP A 50 6.32 -16.52 10.65
CA ASP A 50 7.75 -16.68 10.75
C ASP A 50 8.47 -15.77 9.72
N PRO A 51 9.73 -15.39 9.96
CA PRO A 51 10.52 -14.73 8.94
C PRO A 51 10.66 -15.63 7.70
N GLU A 52 10.83 -14.99 6.54
CA GLU A 52 10.90 -15.67 5.24
C GLU A 52 9.63 -16.45 4.85
N SER A 53 8.54 -16.27 5.60
CA SER A 53 7.24 -16.85 5.25
C SER A 53 6.77 -16.39 3.88
N GLU A 54 6.05 -17.28 3.22
CA GLU A 54 5.38 -16.98 1.97
C GLU A 54 4.10 -16.19 2.23
N ILE A 55 3.86 -15.20 1.38
CA ILE A 55 2.61 -14.46 1.29
C ILE A 55 1.97 -14.75 -0.06
N SER A 56 0.65 -14.72 -0.10
CA SER A 56 -0.14 -14.88 -1.31
C SER A 56 -1.37 -13.99 -1.31
N PHE A 57 -1.77 -13.59 -2.51
CA PHE A 57 -2.98 -12.83 -2.75
C PHE A 57 -3.46 -13.09 -4.19
N THR A 58 -4.73 -12.83 -4.45
CA THR A 58 -5.27 -12.89 -5.82
C THR A 58 -5.56 -11.50 -6.35
N VAL A 59 -5.40 -11.34 -7.65
CA VAL A 59 -5.72 -10.12 -8.39
C VAL A 59 -6.73 -10.46 -9.47
N SER A 60 -7.79 -9.66 -9.63
CA SER A 60 -8.76 -9.88 -10.70
C SER A 60 -8.11 -9.86 -12.09
N GLY A 61 -8.68 -10.60 -13.04
CA GLY A 61 -8.20 -10.64 -14.43
C GLY A 61 -8.27 -9.31 -15.21
N TYR A 62 -8.79 -8.24 -14.59
CA TYR A 62 -8.78 -6.89 -15.16
C TYR A 62 -7.41 -6.20 -15.04
N ALA A 63 -6.49 -6.74 -14.22
CA ALA A 63 -5.13 -6.24 -14.11
C ALA A 63 -4.26 -6.66 -15.29
N ASP A 64 -3.31 -5.79 -15.65
CA ASP A 64 -2.16 -6.19 -16.46
C ASP A 64 -1.13 -6.90 -15.54
N PRO A 65 -0.79 -8.18 -15.78
CA PRO A 65 0.10 -8.94 -14.92
C PRO A 65 1.50 -8.34 -14.81
N SER A 66 1.97 -7.62 -15.83
CA SER A 66 3.29 -6.96 -15.83
C SER A 66 3.36 -5.75 -14.88
N THR A 67 2.21 -5.23 -14.46
CA THR A 67 2.11 -4.04 -13.61
C THR A 67 1.91 -4.37 -12.13
N ILE A 68 1.68 -5.65 -11.80
CA ILE A 68 1.46 -6.11 -10.43
C ILE A 68 2.75 -5.94 -9.64
N LYS A 69 2.68 -5.19 -8.55
CA LYS A 69 3.80 -4.94 -7.63
C LYS A 69 3.35 -5.19 -6.21
N ALA A 70 4.23 -5.80 -5.41
CA ALA A 70 4.09 -5.87 -3.97
C ALA A 70 5.37 -5.40 -3.29
N ALA A 71 5.22 -4.72 -2.16
CA ALA A 71 6.33 -4.26 -1.34
C ALA A 71 6.02 -4.46 0.14
N ALA A 72 6.95 -5.06 0.87
CA ALA A 72 6.87 -5.18 2.32
C ALA A 72 7.69 -4.04 2.95
N LYS A 73 7.04 -3.13 3.67
CA LYS A 73 7.73 -2.00 4.35
C LYS A 73 8.65 -1.20 3.40
N ASN A 74 8.15 -0.89 2.20
CA ASN A 74 8.86 -0.22 1.10
C ASN A 74 10.01 -1.02 0.46
N VAL A 75 10.21 -2.28 0.83
CA VAL A 75 11.13 -3.19 0.13
C VAL A 75 10.34 -3.94 -0.94
N PRO A 76 10.66 -3.80 -2.24
CA PRO A 76 10.03 -4.56 -3.31
C PRO A 76 10.19 -6.06 -3.09
N LEU A 77 9.13 -6.82 -3.32
CA LEU A 77 9.16 -8.28 -3.24
C LEU A 77 9.30 -8.88 -4.64
N GLU A 78 10.01 -10.00 -4.72
CA GLU A 78 10.02 -10.83 -5.91
C GLU A 78 8.71 -11.62 -5.97
N LEU A 79 7.94 -11.41 -7.05
CA LEU A 79 6.61 -11.99 -7.21
C LEU A 79 6.65 -13.16 -8.18
N ASN A 80 5.96 -14.23 -7.80
CA ASN A 80 5.57 -15.31 -8.69
C ASN A 80 4.08 -15.15 -9.03
N ILE A 81 3.79 -14.89 -10.30
CA ILE A 81 2.44 -14.63 -10.81
C ILE A 81 2.01 -15.80 -11.68
N VAL A 82 0.91 -16.46 -11.29
CA VAL A 82 0.31 -17.57 -12.04
C VAL A 82 -1.05 -17.13 -12.57
N ASP A 83 -1.21 -17.16 -13.88
CA ASP A 83 -2.50 -16.92 -14.53
C ASP A 83 -3.44 -18.13 -14.31
N LYS A 84 -4.62 -17.86 -13.76
CA LYS A 84 -5.70 -18.84 -13.54
C LYS A 84 -6.93 -18.53 -14.41
N ASN A 85 -6.74 -17.82 -15.52
CA ASN A 85 -7.73 -17.34 -16.50
C ASN A 85 -8.67 -16.25 -15.96
N SER A 86 -9.29 -16.45 -14.80
CA SER A 86 -10.26 -15.52 -14.21
C SER A 86 -9.61 -14.50 -13.26
N PHE A 87 -8.45 -14.86 -12.72
CA PHE A 87 -7.67 -14.08 -11.76
C PHE A 87 -6.21 -14.52 -11.83
N TYR A 88 -5.32 -13.67 -11.31
CA TYR A 88 -3.92 -13.98 -11.11
C TYR A 88 -3.71 -14.41 -9.66
N ALA A 89 -3.11 -15.59 -9.47
CA ALA A 89 -2.60 -16.00 -8.17
C ALA A 89 -1.18 -15.49 -8.01
N VAL A 90 -0.95 -14.65 -7.01
CA VAL A 90 0.36 -14.05 -6.74
C VAL A 90 0.90 -14.61 -5.45
N SER A 91 2.17 -15.01 -5.46
CA SER A 91 2.91 -15.48 -4.30
C SER A 91 4.24 -14.75 -4.21
N ALA A 92 4.74 -14.53 -3.00
CA ALA A 92 6.03 -13.89 -2.76
C ALA A 92 6.60 -14.34 -1.42
N LYS A 93 7.93 -14.33 -1.28
CA LYS A 93 8.60 -14.57 0.00
C LYS A 93 8.95 -13.27 0.69
N LEU A 94 8.78 -13.23 2.00
CA LEU A 94 9.25 -12.10 2.79
C LEU A 94 10.78 -12.11 2.87
N PRO A 95 11.45 -10.94 2.78
CA PRO A 95 12.89 -10.87 2.93
C PRO A 95 13.31 -11.12 4.38
N ALA A 96 14.44 -11.81 4.57
CA ALA A 96 15.01 -12.16 5.88
C ALA A 96 15.29 -10.92 6.77
N SER A 97 15.44 -9.74 6.18
CA SER A 97 15.67 -8.48 6.90
C SER A 97 14.45 -8.00 7.70
N LEU A 98 13.27 -8.58 7.48
CA LEU A 98 12.04 -8.24 8.18
C LEU A 98 11.78 -9.29 9.28
N THR A 99 12.34 -9.07 10.47
CA THR A 99 12.14 -9.90 11.66
C THR A 99 11.68 -9.06 12.84
N GLY A 100 10.84 -9.61 13.71
CA GLY A 100 10.47 -8.98 15.00
C GLY A 100 9.66 -7.68 14.88
N LYS A 101 9.04 -7.44 13.72
CA LYS A 101 8.37 -6.16 13.41
C LYS A 101 7.07 -6.41 12.68
N TYR A 102 6.18 -5.43 12.79
CA TYR A 102 5.02 -5.34 11.90
C TYR A 102 5.47 -4.89 10.51
N ALA A 103 5.04 -5.62 9.48
CA ALA A 103 5.28 -5.28 8.09
C ALA A 103 3.94 -4.99 7.42
N ARG A 104 3.82 -3.80 6.81
CA ARG A 104 2.71 -3.48 5.92
C ARG A 104 3.09 -3.93 4.52
N ILE A 105 2.30 -4.84 3.97
CA ILE A 105 2.40 -5.26 2.58
C ILE A 105 1.56 -4.28 1.77
N HIS A 106 2.20 -3.60 0.83
CA HIS A 106 1.56 -2.73 -0.14
C HIS A 106 1.47 -3.46 -1.46
N VAL A 107 0.28 -3.51 -2.06
CA VAL A 107 0.07 -4.07 -3.40
C VAL A 107 -0.49 -2.99 -4.32
N SER A 108 -0.07 -3.02 -5.57
CA SER A 108 -0.57 -2.12 -6.61
C SER A 108 -0.56 -2.80 -7.96
N ALA A 109 -1.56 -2.50 -8.77
CA ALA A 109 -1.69 -3.02 -10.13
C ALA A 109 -2.46 -2.02 -10.98
N HIS A 110 -2.14 -1.95 -12.26
CA HIS A 110 -2.84 -1.13 -13.23
C HIS A 110 -3.50 -2.01 -14.29
N ASN A 111 -4.49 -1.48 -15.00
CA ASN A 111 -4.98 -2.10 -16.23
C ASN A 111 -4.41 -1.40 -17.48
N THR A 112 -4.75 -1.92 -18.65
CA THR A 112 -4.34 -1.37 -19.96
C THR A 112 -4.89 0.03 -20.24
N SER A 113 -5.88 0.48 -19.49
CA SER A 113 -6.56 1.77 -19.63
C SER A 113 -6.15 2.77 -18.53
N GLU A 114 -4.98 2.55 -17.91
CA GLU A 114 -4.41 3.38 -16.83
C GLU A 114 -5.20 3.44 -15.51
N CYS A 115 -6.21 2.59 -15.33
CA CYS A 115 -6.90 2.45 -14.05
C CYS A 115 -5.97 1.83 -13.02
N LYS A 116 -5.82 2.50 -11.86
CA LYS A 116 -4.85 2.11 -10.83
C LYS A 116 -5.58 1.65 -9.58
N ALA A 117 -5.28 0.43 -9.15
CA ALA A 117 -5.72 -0.07 -7.86
C ALA A 117 -4.53 -0.19 -6.91
N LYS A 118 -4.79 0.10 -5.64
CA LYS A 118 -3.83 -0.06 -4.54
C LYS A 118 -4.56 -0.67 -3.36
N ASP A 119 -3.89 -1.58 -2.68
CA ASP A 119 -4.38 -2.17 -1.43
C ASP A 119 -3.18 -2.51 -0.53
N GLY A 120 -3.45 -3.05 0.65
CA GLY A 120 -2.43 -3.57 1.52
C GLY A 120 -2.94 -3.98 2.88
N TRP A 121 -2.24 -4.94 3.47
CA TRP A 121 -2.57 -5.46 4.79
C TRP A 121 -1.32 -5.46 5.69
N LEU A 122 -1.56 -5.56 6.99
CA LEU A 122 -0.52 -5.59 8.01
C LEU A 122 -0.30 -7.03 8.44
N ILE A 123 0.94 -7.46 8.60
CA ILE A 123 1.30 -8.75 9.20
C ILE A 123 2.29 -8.53 10.34
N LYS A 124 2.27 -9.41 11.33
CA LYS A 124 3.24 -9.44 12.43
C LYS A 124 4.27 -10.51 12.10
N ILE A 125 5.54 -10.12 11.99
CA ILE A 125 6.62 -11.09 11.74
C ILE A 125 7.28 -11.39 13.08
N ARG A 126 7.36 -12.68 13.42
CA ARG A 126 8.05 -13.17 14.62
C ARG A 126 9.52 -12.81 14.56
N ASP A 127 10.15 -12.82 15.73
CA ASP A 127 11.60 -12.81 15.78
C ASP A 127 12.12 -14.06 15.08
N LYS A 128 13.20 -13.91 14.31
CA LYS A 128 13.94 -15.07 13.82
C LYS A 128 14.39 -15.80 15.06
N ALA A 129 13.85 -16.99 15.28
CA ALA A 129 14.42 -17.90 16.24
C ALA A 129 15.90 -18.04 15.86
N THR A 130 16.76 -17.36 16.62
CA THR A 130 18.15 -17.72 16.72
C THR A 130 18.12 -19.16 17.17
N VAL A 131 18.35 -20.06 16.22
CA VAL A 131 18.75 -21.43 16.53
C VAL A 131 19.95 -21.24 17.45
N SER A 132 19.70 -21.41 18.74
CA SER A 132 20.73 -21.67 19.73
C SER A 132 21.12 -23.12 19.49
N GLU A 133 22.07 -23.30 18.59
CA GLU A 133 22.98 -24.44 18.64
C GLU A 133 23.89 -24.21 19.87
N ASP A 134 23.41 -24.65 21.04
CA ASP A 134 24.15 -24.95 22.28
C ASP A 134 23.08 -25.17 23.38
N VAL A 135 22.96 -26.25 24.16
CA VAL A 135 23.72 -27.49 24.43
C VAL A 135 22.72 -28.46 25.07
N ALA A 136 22.78 -29.75 24.73
CA ALA A 136 22.59 -30.86 25.69
C ALA A 136 23.05 -32.18 25.06
N THR A 137 24.37 -32.36 24.97
CA THR A 137 24.97 -33.69 25.16
C THR A 137 25.12 -33.90 26.67
N GLU A 138 25.06 -35.16 27.13
CA GLU A 138 25.25 -35.65 28.53
C GLU A 138 23.95 -35.66 29.36
N ASN A 139 23.38 -36.81 29.71
CA ASN A 139 23.96 -37.77 30.64
C ASN A 139 23.83 -39.25 30.21
N ALA A 140 24.95 -39.96 30.29
CA ALA A 140 24.99 -41.39 30.56
C ALA A 140 24.96 -41.63 32.09
N GLU A 141 24.47 -42.80 32.51
CA GLU A 141 24.58 -43.41 33.86
C GLU A 141 23.83 -42.70 35.01
N GLU A 142 22.88 -43.30 35.74
CA GLU A 142 23.10 -44.38 36.72
C GLU A 142 21.78 -45.11 37.12
N THR A 143 21.87 -46.44 37.25
CA THR A 143 21.33 -47.31 38.34
C THR A 143 19.84 -47.68 38.39
N GLN A 144 19.54 -48.94 38.02
CA GLN A 144 19.07 -50.01 38.94
C GLN A 144 19.14 -51.40 38.29
#